data_AF-A0A2T6KTN3-F1
#
_entry.id   AF-A0A2T6KTN3-F1
#
_cell.length_a   1.000
_cell.length_b   1.000
_cell.length_c   1.000
_cell.angle_alpha   90.00
_cell.angle_beta   90.00
_cell.angle_gamma   90.00
#
_symmetry.space_group_name_H-M   'P 1'
#
loop_
_entity.id
_entity.type
_entity.pdbx_description
1 polymer ?
#
loop_
_entity_poly.entity_id
_entity_poly.type
_entity_poly.pdbx_seq_one_letter_code
_entity_poly.pdbx_strand_id
1 'polypeptide(L)'
;MVDPMDTTHGLDLAPLAVMRRAATATGTAEAAQMLAVAGVPVFPCSQSSTRPLTGRGPRAASADPDQVAWWWSRYPSANLAIPTGTTSGLDVVEVHPDRDARSGLDGIQRAIHTGLMPRPGLAVATPSGGLHLIFLRSPETTQRSWTAPGSGVEFHGDRGYVVLPPSLVQRPDGTVGRYQLIGSSNPLTGPVDAVALRRYLTPSSEELTAPVLGAAGPATRAAQVPVPAVASRPAAPGVRSLSRPDPGSPGRRPPEVVSL
;
A
#
# COMPACT_ATOMS: atom_id res chain seq x y z
N MET A 1 -5.85 -26.90 -19.20
CA MET A 1 -4.74 -26.94 -18.23
C MET A 1 -4.82 -25.63 -17.48
N VAL A 2 -5.30 -25.63 -16.23
CA VAL A 2 -5.49 -24.42 -15.42
C VAL A 2 -4.12 -24.03 -14.88
N ASP A 3 -3.73 -22.76 -14.99
CA ASP A 3 -2.50 -22.25 -14.41
C ASP A 3 -2.60 -22.39 -12.88
N PRO A 4 -1.69 -23.10 -12.19
CA PRO A 4 -1.75 -23.26 -10.74
C PRO A 4 -1.66 -21.93 -9.96
N MET A 5 -1.32 -20.81 -10.62
CA MET A 5 -1.35 -19.46 -10.05
C MET A 5 -2.65 -18.68 -10.34
N ASP A 6 -3.56 -19.22 -11.16
CA ASP A 6 -4.87 -18.62 -11.39
C ASP A 6 -5.78 -18.84 -10.17
N THR A 7 -5.68 -17.89 -9.25
CA THR A 7 -6.48 -17.82 -8.03
C THR A 7 -7.80 -17.05 -8.25
N THR A 8 -8.15 -16.75 -9.50
CA THR A 8 -9.33 -15.93 -9.85
C THR A 8 -10.52 -16.72 -10.36
N HIS A 9 -10.46 -18.05 -10.35
CA HIS A 9 -11.56 -18.87 -10.84
C HIS A 9 -12.86 -18.53 -10.09
N GLY A 10 -13.84 -17.98 -10.81
CA GLY A 10 -15.14 -17.58 -10.26
C GLY A 10 -15.21 -16.17 -9.66
N LEU A 11 -14.12 -15.38 -9.72
CA LEU A 11 -14.13 -13.98 -9.29
C LEU A 11 -14.53 -13.05 -10.43
N ASP A 12 -15.31 -12.01 -10.11
CA ASP A 12 -15.65 -10.96 -11.06
C ASP A 12 -14.48 -9.97 -11.21
N LEU A 13 -13.84 -9.96 -12.37
CA LEU A 13 -12.73 -9.06 -12.70
C LEU A 13 -13.19 -7.65 -13.11
N ALA A 14 -14.49 -7.45 -13.36
CA ALA A 14 -15.02 -6.21 -13.90
C ALA A 14 -14.69 -4.98 -13.03
N PRO A 15 -14.80 -5.01 -11.69
CA PRO A 15 -14.48 -3.86 -10.83
C PRO A 15 -13.03 -3.36 -11.00
N LEU A 16 -12.04 -4.26 -11.07
CA LEU A 16 -10.64 -3.87 -11.31
C LEU A 16 -10.46 -3.29 -12.71
N ALA A 17 -11.08 -3.90 -13.73
CA ALA A 17 -10.94 -3.46 -15.11
C ALA A 17 -11.56 -2.07 -15.33
N VAL A 18 -12.70 -1.76 -14.71
CA VAL A 18 -13.28 -0.40 -14.77
C VAL A 18 -12.46 0.59 -13.95
N MET A 19 -12.00 0.21 -12.76
CA MET A 19 -11.17 1.10 -11.93
C MET A 19 -9.89 1.53 -12.64
N ARG A 20 -9.22 0.61 -13.33
CA ARG A 20 -8.03 0.92 -14.13
C ARG A 20 -8.31 1.97 -15.20
N ARG A 21 -9.46 1.87 -15.88
CA ARG A 21 -9.88 2.84 -16.91
C ARG A 21 -10.29 4.18 -16.28
N ALA A 22 -11.03 4.15 -15.19
CA ALA A 22 -11.46 5.36 -14.47
C ALA A 22 -10.26 6.15 -13.92
N ALA A 23 -9.18 5.47 -13.53
CA ALA A 23 -7.96 6.12 -13.03
C ALA A 23 -7.25 6.99 -14.09
N THR A 24 -7.52 6.79 -15.38
CA THR A 24 -6.96 7.59 -16.48
C THR A 24 -7.92 8.65 -17.00
N ALA A 25 -9.09 8.82 -16.38
CA ALA A 25 -10.07 9.83 -16.78
C ALA A 25 -9.54 11.26 -16.53
N THR A 26 -10.10 12.24 -17.25
CA THR A 26 -9.65 13.64 -17.20
C THR A 26 -10.03 14.32 -15.88
N GLY A 27 -11.07 13.83 -15.21
CA GLY A 27 -11.55 14.36 -13.94
C GLY A 27 -12.36 13.35 -13.13
N THR A 28 -12.64 13.70 -11.88
CA THR A 28 -13.33 12.79 -10.94
C THR A 28 -14.78 12.54 -11.33
N ALA A 29 -15.46 13.49 -11.98
CA ALA A 29 -16.84 13.31 -12.45
C ALA A 29 -16.94 12.22 -13.54
N GLU A 30 -16.03 12.26 -14.52
CA GLU A 30 -15.95 11.27 -15.60
C GLU A 30 -15.61 9.88 -15.02
N ALA A 31 -14.59 9.81 -14.16
CA ALA A 31 -14.21 8.57 -13.48
C ALA A 31 -15.36 7.98 -12.65
N ALA A 32 -16.08 8.82 -11.90
CA ALA A 32 -17.23 8.41 -11.10
C ALA A 32 -18.35 7.83 -11.97
N GLN A 33 -18.63 8.45 -13.12
CA GLN A 33 -19.64 7.96 -14.06
C GLN A 33 -19.25 6.63 -14.69
N MET A 34 -17.98 6.46 -15.08
CA MET A 34 -17.49 5.19 -15.62
C MET A 34 -17.70 4.04 -14.62
N LEU A 35 -17.41 4.28 -13.34
CA LEU A 35 -17.60 3.29 -12.27
C LEU A 35 -19.08 2.98 -12.04
N ALA A 36 -19.93 4.02 -11.95
CA ALA A 36 -21.36 3.87 -11.72
C ALA A 36 -22.04 3.06 -12.83
N VAL A 37 -21.76 3.38 -14.11
CA VAL A 37 -22.27 2.64 -15.28
C VAL A 37 -21.82 1.17 -15.27
N ALA A 38 -20.64 0.87 -14.71
CA ALA A 38 -20.16 -0.49 -14.54
C ALA A 38 -20.68 -1.20 -13.28
N GLY A 39 -21.60 -0.57 -12.55
CA GLY A 39 -22.20 -1.14 -11.34
C GLY A 39 -21.34 -0.99 -10.07
N VAL A 40 -20.21 -0.28 -10.12
CA VAL A 40 -19.36 -0.05 -8.95
C VAL A 40 -19.85 1.19 -8.19
N PRO A 41 -20.33 1.07 -6.94
CA PRO A 41 -20.86 2.20 -6.20
C PRO A 41 -19.77 3.23 -5.86
N VAL A 42 -20.08 4.51 -6.01
CA VAL A 42 -19.15 5.63 -5.71
C VAL A 42 -19.81 6.65 -4.80
N PHE A 43 -19.02 7.54 -4.20
CA PHE A 43 -19.52 8.73 -3.52
C PHE A 43 -18.47 9.85 -3.51
N PRO A 44 -18.92 11.12 -3.41
CA PRO A 44 -18.02 12.27 -3.36
C PRO A 44 -17.37 12.47 -1.98
N CYS A 45 -16.09 12.83 -1.97
CA CYS A 45 -15.32 13.23 -0.80
C CYS A 45 -14.76 14.65 -0.93
N SER A 46 -14.48 15.30 0.20
CA SER A 46 -13.82 16.62 0.23
C SER A 46 -12.37 16.54 -0.25
N GLN A 47 -11.89 17.54 -0.98
CA GLN A 47 -10.48 17.69 -1.36
C GLN A 47 -9.56 18.04 -0.19
N SER A 48 -10.10 18.69 0.86
CA SER A 48 -9.29 19.17 2.00
C SER A 48 -9.13 18.14 3.11
N SER A 49 -10.08 17.22 3.26
CA SER A 49 -10.13 16.30 4.39
C SER A 49 -10.35 14.84 4.01
N THR A 50 -10.59 14.55 2.72
CA THR A 50 -10.97 13.23 2.19
C THR A 50 -12.17 12.58 2.88
N ARG A 51 -12.93 13.38 3.66
CA ARG A 51 -14.18 12.96 4.30
C ARG A 51 -15.32 12.91 3.28
N PRO A 52 -16.27 11.98 3.40
CA PRO A 52 -17.46 11.95 2.56
C PRO A 52 -18.22 13.28 2.63
N LEU A 53 -18.70 13.75 1.48
CA LEU A 53 -19.62 14.89 1.38
C LEU A 53 -21.09 14.46 1.52
N THR A 54 -21.34 13.16 1.64
CA THR A 54 -22.65 12.56 1.83
C THR A 54 -22.96 12.37 3.31
N GLY A 55 -24.20 12.64 3.74
CA GLY A 55 -24.60 12.56 5.15
C GLY A 55 -24.54 11.15 5.77
N ARG A 56 -24.50 10.08 4.96
CA ARG A 56 -24.37 8.69 5.44
C ARG A 56 -22.99 8.08 5.19
N GLY A 57 -22.03 8.89 4.72
CA GLY A 57 -20.69 8.41 4.40
C GLY A 57 -20.68 7.33 3.32
N PRO A 58 -19.84 6.28 3.43
CA PRO A 58 -19.76 5.20 2.45
C PRO A 58 -21.08 4.44 2.25
N ARG A 59 -21.98 4.48 3.23
CA ARG A 59 -23.32 3.85 3.10
C ARG A 59 -24.25 4.59 2.14
N ALA A 60 -23.91 5.81 1.74
CA ALA A 60 -24.62 6.53 0.70
C ALA A 60 -24.08 6.24 -0.70
N ALA A 61 -23.05 5.40 -0.86
CA ALA A 61 -22.49 5.10 -2.17
C ALA A 61 -23.57 4.60 -3.13
N SER A 62 -23.51 5.05 -4.38
CA SER A 62 -24.48 4.70 -5.41
C SER A 62 -23.78 4.32 -6.71
N ALA A 63 -24.35 3.34 -7.41
CA ALA A 63 -24.00 3.01 -8.79
C ALA A 63 -25.04 3.58 -9.78
N ASP A 64 -26.04 4.34 -9.31
CA ASP A 64 -27.00 5.04 -10.17
C ASP A 64 -26.31 6.25 -10.85
N PRO A 65 -26.14 6.24 -12.19
CA PRO A 65 -25.48 7.32 -12.92
C PRO A 65 -26.12 8.70 -12.72
N ASP A 66 -27.44 8.77 -12.50
CA ASP A 66 -28.15 10.03 -12.31
C ASP A 66 -27.84 10.63 -10.94
N GLN A 67 -27.85 9.79 -9.90
CA GLN A 67 -27.43 10.18 -8.56
C GLN A 67 -25.96 10.64 -8.54
N VAL A 68 -25.09 9.97 -9.29
CA VAL A 68 -23.67 10.31 -9.40
C VAL A 68 -23.48 11.63 -10.17
N ALA A 69 -24.16 11.84 -11.30
CA ALA A 69 -24.17 13.12 -12.01
C ALA A 69 -24.61 14.26 -11.08
N TRP A 70 -25.66 14.03 -10.30
CA TRP A 70 -26.17 15.03 -9.36
C TRP A 70 -25.16 15.40 -8.26
N TRP A 71 -24.41 14.43 -7.72
CA TRP A 71 -23.37 14.74 -6.74
C TRP A 71 -22.26 15.61 -7.32
N TRP A 72 -21.79 15.30 -8.53
CA TRP A 72 -20.71 16.05 -9.15
C TRP A 72 -21.15 17.40 -9.73
N SER A 73 -22.44 17.59 -10.04
CA SER A 73 -22.96 18.93 -10.34
C SER A 73 -22.99 19.83 -9.11
N ARG A 74 -23.28 19.26 -7.93
CA ARG A 74 -23.27 19.97 -6.64
C ARG A 74 -21.86 20.22 -6.11
N TYR A 75 -20.94 19.28 -6.34
CA TYR A 75 -19.56 19.34 -5.88
C TYR A 75 -18.57 19.07 -7.03
N PRO A 76 -18.36 20.02 -7.95
CA PRO A 76 -17.55 19.79 -9.16
C PRO A 76 -16.10 19.41 -8.88
N SER A 77 -15.56 19.84 -7.72
CA SER A 77 -14.20 19.53 -7.28
C SER A 77 -14.12 18.29 -6.38
N ALA A 78 -15.22 17.58 -6.12
CA ALA A 78 -15.18 16.45 -5.20
C ALA A 78 -14.16 15.39 -5.61
N ASN A 79 -13.50 14.82 -4.60
CA ASN A 79 -12.75 13.58 -4.77
C ASN A 79 -13.71 12.41 -4.96
N LEU A 80 -13.23 11.40 -5.67
CA LEU A 80 -13.92 10.15 -5.93
C LEU A 80 -13.51 9.10 -4.90
N ALA A 81 -14.47 8.50 -4.23
CA ALA A 81 -14.26 7.36 -3.35
C ALA A 81 -15.20 6.20 -3.69
N ILE A 82 -14.75 4.99 -3.36
CA ILE A 82 -15.57 3.77 -3.40
C ILE A 82 -15.64 3.13 -2.01
N PRO A 83 -16.76 2.50 -1.63
CA PRO A 83 -16.76 1.58 -0.51
C PRO A 83 -15.93 0.34 -0.86
N THR A 84 -15.31 -0.28 0.13
CA THR A 84 -14.58 -1.55 -0.03
C THR A 84 -15.43 -2.73 0.47
N GLY A 85 -14.90 -3.94 0.32
CA GLY A 85 -15.55 -5.16 0.71
C GLY A 85 -16.65 -5.57 -0.27
N THR A 86 -17.70 -6.18 0.28
CA THR A 86 -18.80 -6.79 -0.49
C THR A 86 -19.50 -5.79 -1.41
N THR A 87 -19.55 -4.52 -1.03
CA THR A 87 -20.24 -3.47 -1.82
C THR A 87 -19.61 -3.22 -3.19
N SER A 88 -18.29 -3.38 -3.33
CA SER A 88 -17.57 -3.13 -4.59
C SER A 88 -16.81 -4.35 -5.10
N GLY A 89 -16.84 -5.48 -4.39
CA GLY A 89 -16.08 -6.69 -4.74
C GLY A 89 -14.56 -6.52 -4.61
N LEU A 90 -14.09 -5.54 -3.84
CA LEU A 90 -12.67 -5.19 -3.73
C LEU A 90 -12.25 -4.97 -2.29
N ASP A 91 -11.12 -5.55 -1.91
CA ASP A 91 -10.45 -5.31 -0.64
C ASP A 91 -9.17 -4.51 -0.89
N VAL A 92 -8.77 -3.66 0.07
CA VAL A 92 -7.59 -2.80 -0.07
C VAL A 92 -6.67 -2.91 1.13
N VAL A 93 -5.38 -3.08 0.88
CA VAL A 93 -4.32 -2.89 1.87
C VAL A 93 -3.74 -1.49 1.66
N GLU A 94 -3.96 -0.59 2.61
CA GLU A 94 -3.37 0.74 2.64
C GLU A 94 -2.06 0.70 3.43
N VAL A 95 -0.98 1.17 2.80
CA VAL A 95 0.35 1.22 3.37
C VAL A 95 0.71 2.68 3.58
N HIS A 96 0.93 3.06 4.83
CA HIS A 96 1.42 4.39 5.16
C HIS A 96 2.95 4.42 5.16
N PRO A 97 3.56 5.55 4.76
CA PRO A 97 5.00 5.74 4.95
C PRO A 97 5.32 5.77 6.45
N ASP A 98 6.54 5.35 6.80
CA ASP A 98 7.09 5.17 8.14
C ASP A 98 6.40 6.00 9.23
N ARG A 99 5.45 5.37 9.92
CA ARG A 99 5.03 5.78 11.27
C ARG A 99 5.83 4.88 12.22
N ASP A 100 6.83 5.44 12.88
CA ASP A 100 7.52 4.83 14.03
C ASP A 100 8.51 3.67 13.76
N ALA A 101 9.43 3.87 12.80
CA ALA A 101 10.66 3.08 12.58
C ALA A 101 10.51 1.66 11.99
N ARG A 102 9.30 1.24 11.63
CA ARG A 102 9.07 0.09 10.74
C ARG A 102 8.26 0.55 9.53
N SER A 103 8.84 0.41 8.34
CA SER A 103 8.13 0.79 7.12
C SER A 103 7.02 -0.22 6.85
N GLY A 104 5.79 0.27 6.67
CA GLY A 104 4.69 -0.57 6.22
C GLY A 104 5.02 -1.25 4.89
N LEU A 105 5.87 -0.62 4.08
CA LEU A 105 6.39 -1.22 2.86
C LEU A 105 7.23 -2.46 3.15
N ASP A 106 8.11 -2.42 4.16
CA ASP A 106 8.92 -3.59 4.55
C ASP A 106 8.04 -4.73 5.06
N GLY A 107 7.00 -4.41 5.84
CA GLY A 107 6.03 -5.38 6.34
C GLY A 107 5.31 -6.09 5.20
N ILE A 108 4.85 -5.33 4.21
CA ILE A 108 4.17 -5.87 3.03
C ILE A 108 5.13 -6.65 2.13
N GLN A 109 6.36 -6.17 1.89
CA GLN A 109 7.35 -6.89 1.09
C GLN A 109 7.65 -8.28 1.68
N ARG A 110 7.80 -8.37 3.02
CA ARG A 110 7.98 -9.67 3.69
C ARG A 110 6.76 -10.57 3.55
N ALA A 111 5.55 -10.02 3.66
CA ALA A 111 4.30 -10.79 3.50
C ALA A 111 4.13 -11.33 2.06
N ILE A 112 4.57 -10.58 1.04
CA ILE A 112 4.62 -11.07 -0.34
C ILE A 112 5.65 -12.20 -0.48
N HIS A 113 6.84 -12.01 0.09
CA HIS A 113 7.91 -13.00 0.00
C HIS A 113 7.57 -14.34 0.68
N THR A 114 6.77 -14.31 1.74
CA THR A 114 6.29 -15.52 2.42
C THR A 114 5.10 -16.18 1.72
N GLY A 115 4.55 -15.57 0.66
CA GLY A 115 3.35 -16.02 -0.03
C GLY A 115 2.05 -15.74 0.72
N LEU A 116 2.10 -14.98 1.82
CA LEU A 116 0.94 -14.63 2.63
C LEU A 116 0.03 -13.60 1.94
N MET A 117 0.63 -12.74 1.11
CA MET A 117 -0.10 -11.76 0.32
C MET A 117 0.14 -12.02 -1.18
N PRO A 118 -0.91 -12.22 -1.98
CA PRO A 118 -0.77 -12.29 -3.43
C PRO A 118 -0.32 -10.93 -3.99
N ARG A 119 0.02 -10.87 -5.28
CA ARG A 119 0.31 -9.57 -5.92
C ARG A 119 -0.97 -8.73 -6.02
N PRO A 120 -0.95 -7.41 -5.81
CA PRO A 120 -2.16 -6.60 -5.96
C PRO A 120 -2.55 -6.44 -7.43
N GLY A 121 -3.84 -6.47 -7.73
CA GLY A 121 -4.34 -6.28 -9.10
C GLY A 121 -4.07 -4.85 -9.60
N LEU A 122 -4.20 -3.86 -8.71
CA LEU A 122 -3.83 -2.48 -8.95
C LEU A 122 -3.09 -1.90 -7.74
N ALA A 123 -2.17 -0.97 -7.99
CA ALA A 123 -1.49 -0.19 -6.97
C ALA A 123 -1.66 1.31 -7.24
N VAL A 124 -2.14 2.04 -6.23
CA VAL A 124 -2.32 3.49 -6.29
C VAL A 124 -1.39 4.18 -5.29
N ALA A 125 -0.54 5.08 -5.76
CA ALA A 125 0.20 5.99 -4.90
C ALA A 125 -0.75 7.02 -4.30
N THR A 126 -0.62 7.25 -3.00
CA THR A 126 -1.41 8.22 -2.25
C THR A 126 -0.66 9.54 -2.12
N PRO A 127 -1.36 10.68 -1.97
CA PRO A 127 -0.76 11.98 -1.72
C PRO A 127 0.16 12.05 -0.48
N SER A 128 0.01 11.14 0.49
CA SER A 128 0.85 11.11 1.69
C SER A 128 2.20 10.41 1.47
N GLY A 129 2.42 9.78 0.30
CA GLY A 129 3.59 8.95 0.03
C GLY A 129 3.41 7.46 0.33
N GLY A 130 2.18 7.05 0.69
CA GLY A 130 1.79 5.65 0.89
C GLY A 130 1.18 4.99 -0.37
N LEU A 131 0.64 3.79 -0.21
CA LEU A 131 0.04 2.99 -1.29
C LEU A 131 -1.35 2.47 -0.92
N HIS A 132 -2.27 2.41 -1.89
CA HIS A 132 -3.41 1.49 -1.85
C HIS A 132 -3.09 0.30 -2.75
N LEU A 133 -3.03 -0.90 -2.17
CA LEU A 133 -2.85 -2.16 -2.89
C LEU A 133 -4.21 -2.85 -2.97
N ILE A 134 -4.73 -3.03 -4.19
CA ILE A 134 -6.13 -3.37 -4.44
C ILE A 134 -6.25 -4.81 -4.91
N PHE A 135 -7.13 -5.56 -4.27
CA PHE A 135 -7.34 -6.98 -4.48
C PHE A 135 -8.80 -7.27 -4.82
N LEU A 136 -9.03 -8.30 -5.61
CA LEU A 136 -10.36 -8.90 -5.72
C LEU A 136 -10.75 -9.48 -4.37
N ARG A 137 -12.03 -9.37 -4.04
CA ARG A 137 -12.59 -9.95 -2.83
C ARG A 137 -13.07 -11.38 -3.09
N SER A 138 -12.84 -12.28 -2.13
CA SER A 138 -13.55 -13.56 -2.11
C SER A 138 -15.02 -13.35 -1.73
N PRO A 139 -16.00 -13.84 -2.52
CA PRO A 139 -17.41 -13.72 -2.17
C PRO A 139 -17.79 -14.53 -0.92
N GLU A 140 -16.97 -15.52 -0.54
CA GLU A 140 -17.27 -16.46 0.54
C GLU A 140 -16.86 -15.94 1.93
N THR A 141 -16.00 -14.91 1.99
CA THR A 141 -15.36 -14.51 3.25
C THR A 141 -15.67 -13.07 3.61
N THR A 142 -16.40 -12.84 4.70
CA THR A 142 -16.54 -11.50 5.30
C THR A 142 -15.19 -11.05 5.88
N GLN A 143 -14.66 -9.92 5.43
CA GLN A 143 -13.39 -9.38 5.93
C GLN A 143 -13.62 -7.97 6.46
N ARG A 144 -13.63 -7.79 7.78
CA ARG A 144 -13.81 -6.45 8.38
C ARG A 144 -12.54 -5.62 8.24
N SER A 145 -12.70 -4.31 8.04
CA SER A 145 -11.57 -3.38 8.10
C SER A 145 -10.86 -3.41 9.46
N TRP A 146 -9.56 -3.21 9.44
CA TRP A 146 -8.73 -3.11 10.64
C TRP A 146 -7.51 -2.21 10.40
N THR A 147 -6.93 -1.70 11.49
CA THR A 147 -5.68 -0.94 11.48
C THR A 147 -4.64 -1.70 12.31
N ALA A 148 -3.40 -1.75 11.83
CA ALA A 148 -2.23 -2.22 12.56
C ALA A 148 -1.23 -1.06 12.70
N PRO A 149 -1.40 -0.17 13.71
CA PRO A 149 -0.66 1.09 13.77
C PRO A 149 0.86 0.88 13.79
N GLY A 150 1.33 -0.11 14.56
CA GLY A 150 2.76 -0.40 14.71
C GLY A 150 3.45 -1.02 13.48
N SER A 151 2.68 -1.34 12.43
CA SER A 151 3.22 -1.76 11.14
C SER A 151 2.99 -0.72 10.04
N GLY A 152 2.26 0.37 10.30
CA GLY A 152 1.89 1.34 9.27
C GLY A 152 0.97 0.80 8.17
N VAL A 153 0.19 -0.25 8.47
CA VAL A 153 -0.73 -0.89 7.51
C VAL A 153 -2.17 -0.82 8.01
N GLU A 154 -3.07 -0.48 7.10
CA GLU A 154 -4.52 -0.56 7.27
C GLU A 154 -5.12 -1.49 6.22
N PHE A 155 -6.19 -2.18 6.59
CA PHE A 155 -6.96 -3.01 5.70
C PHE A 155 -8.38 -2.47 5.61
N HIS A 156 -8.83 -2.23 4.38
CA HIS A 156 -10.18 -1.77 4.05
C HIS A 156 -10.93 -2.92 3.38
N GLY A 157 -11.74 -3.61 4.17
CA GLY A 157 -12.68 -4.62 3.69
C GLY A 157 -14.12 -4.11 3.83
N ASP A 158 -15.02 -4.93 4.35
CA ASP A 158 -16.42 -4.55 4.55
C ASP A 158 -16.56 -3.30 5.42
N ARG A 159 -17.40 -2.37 4.95
CA ARG A 159 -17.70 -1.06 5.57
C ARG A 159 -16.54 -0.05 5.55
N GLY A 160 -15.39 -0.41 4.96
CA GLY A 160 -14.32 0.52 4.62
C GLY A 160 -14.62 1.32 3.36
N TYR A 161 -13.70 2.23 3.01
CA TYR A 161 -13.71 2.95 1.75
C TYR A 161 -12.32 3.48 1.43
N VAL A 162 -12.06 3.75 0.15
CA VAL A 162 -10.83 4.38 -0.30
C VAL A 162 -11.11 5.46 -1.32
N VAL A 163 -10.23 6.48 -1.37
CA VAL A 163 -10.21 7.51 -2.41
C VAL A 163 -9.40 7.00 -3.61
N LEU A 164 -9.88 7.23 -4.82
CA LEU A 164 -9.29 6.75 -6.06
C LEU A 164 -8.74 7.89 -6.94
N PRO A 165 -7.79 7.60 -7.85
CA PRO A 165 -7.47 8.53 -8.94
C PRO A 165 -8.71 8.86 -9.78
N PRO A 166 -8.79 10.06 -10.40
CA PRO A 166 -7.78 11.12 -10.45
C PRO A 166 -7.91 12.15 -9.29
N SER A 167 -8.40 11.74 -8.11
CA SER A 167 -8.60 12.62 -6.96
C SER A 167 -7.35 13.39 -6.51
N LEU A 168 -7.59 14.56 -5.90
CA LEU A 168 -6.57 15.51 -5.47
C LEU A 168 -6.74 15.82 -3.98
N VAL A 169 -5.62 15.99 -3.27
CA VAL A 169 -5.63 16.45 -1.87
C VAL A 169 -4.97 17.81 -1.80
N GLN A 170 -5.74 18.81 -1.37
CA GLN A 170 -5.22 20.14 -1.07
C GLN A 170 -4.68 20.15 0.36
N ARG A 171 -3.41 20.52 0.52
CA ARG A 171 -2.76 20.62 1.82
C ARG A 171 -2.85 22.05 2.38
N PRO A 172 -2.70 22.24 3.71
CA PRO A 172 -2.73 23.57 4.32
C PRO A 172 -1.67 24.54 3.79
N ASP A 173 -0.55 24.03 3.29
CA ASP A 173 0.54 24.80 2.68
C ASP A 173 0.27 25.20 1.21
N GLY A 174 -0.93 24.91 0.69
CA GLY A 174 -1.33 25.18 -0.69
C GLY A 174 -0.81 24.17 -1.71
N THR A 175 -0.01 23.18 -1.30
CA THR A 175 0.44 22.11 -2.20
C THR A 175 -0.70 21.15 -2.53
N VAL A 176 -0.68 20.64 -3.76
CA VAL A 176 -1.67 19.65 -4.23
C VAL A 176 -0.98 18.31 -4.44
N GLY A 177 -1.38 17.31 -3.67
CA GLY A 177 -1.02 15.92 -3.91
C GLY A 177 -2.06 15.20 -4.75
N ARG A 178 -1.65 14.14 -5.46
CA ARG A 178 -2.53 13.38 -6.36
C ARG A 178 -2.56 11.91 -5.99
N TYR A 179 -3.71 11.29 -6.11
CA TYR A 179 -3.79 9.83 -6.21
C TYR A 179 -3.37 9.43 -7.62
N GLN A 180 -2.45 8.48 -7.75
CA GLN A 180 -1.91 8.07 -9.04
C GLN A 180 -1.90 6.55 -9.15
N LEU A 181 -2.43 6.01 -10.24
CA LEU A 181 -2.22 4.60 -10.56
C LEU A 181 -0.74 4.41 -10.96
N ILE A 182 0.00 3.60 -10.20
CA ILE A 182 1.45 3.41 -10.38
C ILE A 182 1.83 1.96 -10.76
N GLY A 183 0.88 1.03 -10.70
CA GLY A 183 1.11 -0.35 -11.06
C GLY A 183 -0.19 -1.08 -11.35
N SER A 184 -0.11 -1.99 -12.32
CA SER A 184 -1.13 -3.01 -12.56
C SER A 184 -0.40 -4.33 -12.73
N SER A 185 -0.66 -5.30 -11.86
CA SER A 185 -0.19 -6.66 -12.09
C SER A 185 -1.22 -7.44 -12.90
N ASN A 186 -0.90 -8.69 -13.27
CA ASN A 186 -1.82 -9.58 -13.96
C ASN A 186 -3.15 -9.64 -13.18
N PRO A 187 -4.32 -9.37 -13.81
CA PRO A 187 -5.62 -9.41 -13.13
C PRO A 187 -5.97 -10.79 -12.56
N LEU A 188 -5.22 -11.84 -12.92
CA LEU A 188 -5.28 -13.18 -12.33
C LEU A 188 -4.66 -13.24 -10.92
N THR A 189 -5.04 -12.32 -10.04
CA THR A 189 -4.60 -12.31 -8.65
C THR A 189 -5.76 -12.45 -7.68
N GLY A 190 -5.61 -13.40 -6.76
CA GLY A 190 -6.64 -13.80 -5.81
C GLY A 190 -6.80 -12.84 -4.63
N PRO A 191 -7.75 -13.16 -3.74
CA PRO A 191 -8.02 -12.38 -2.55
C PRO A 191 -6.87 -12.45 -1.54
N VAL A 192 -6.67 -11.36 -0.81
CA VAL A 192 -5.80 -11.34 0.37
C VAL A 192 -6.56 -11.84 1.60
N ASP A 193 -5.95 -12.73 2.39
CA ASP A 193 -6.47 -13.12 3.70
C ASP A 193 -6.17 -12.03 4.73
N ALA A 194 -7.19 -11.25 5.08
CA ALA A 194 -7.07 -10.12 5.98
C ALA A 194 -6.70 -10.53 7.41
N VAL A 195 -7.14 -11.70 7.87
CA VAL A 195 -6.87 -12.18 9.24
C VAL A 195 -5.45 -12.68 9.35
N ALA A 196 -5.01 -13.47 8.39
CA ALA A 196 -3.65 -14.00 8.35
C ALA A 196 -2.64 -12.86 8.18
N LEU A 197 -2.91 -11.89 7.30
CA LEU A 197 -2.08 -10.70 7.14
C LEU A 197 -1.99 -9.89 8.44
N ARG A 198 -3.10 -9.66 9.14
CA ARG A 198 -3.10 -8.93 10.41
C ARG A 198 -2.23 -9.63 11.46
N ARG A 199 -2.42 -10.94 11.65
CA ARG A 199 -1.64 -11.73 12.62
C ARG A 199 -0.14 -11.66 12.34
N TYR A 200 0.23 -11.73 11.06
CA TYR A 200 1.63 -11.63 10.65
C TYR A 200 2.24 -10.25 10.92
N LEU A 201 1.49 -9.18 10.71
CA LEU A 201 1.97 -7.80 10.92
C LEU A 201 1.95 -7.37 12.38
N THR A 202 1.13 -8.02 13.22
CA THR A 202 1.04 -7.76 14.65
C THR A 202 1.25 -9.05 15.45
N PRO A 203 2.48 -9.63 15.44
CA PRO A 203 2.75 -10.83 16.22
C PRO A 203 2.58 -10.53 17.71
N SER A 204 1.97 -11.46 18.42
CA SER A 204 1.78 -11.33 19.87
C SER A 204 3.13 -11.36 20.61
N SER A 205 3.20 -10.75 21.79
CA SER A 205 4.43 -10.77 22.62
C SER A 205 4.88 -12.19 22.98
N GLU A 206 3.96 -13.16 23.02
CA GLU A 206 4.24 -14.58 23.24
C GLU A 206 4.91 -15.24 22.01
N GLU A 207 4.50 -14.89 20.78
CA GLU A 207 5.15 -15.37 19.55
C GLU A 207 6.56 -14.79 19.37
N LEU A 208 6.80 -13.57 19.85
CA LEU A 208 8.14 -12.94 19.84
C LEU A 208 9.12 -13.55 20.86
N THR A 209 8.62 -14.32 21.83
CA THR A 209 9.41 -14.95 22.90
C THR A 209 9.51 -16.47 22.77
N ALA A 210 8.84 -17.08 21.78
CA ALA A 210 8.98 -18.50 21.49
C ALA A 210 10.43 -18.81 21.06
N PRO A 211 11.16 -19.70 21.77
CA PRO A 211 12.52 -20.05 21.39
C PRO A 211 12.50 -20.73 20.01
N VAL A 212 13.40 -20.28 19.13
CA VAL A 212 13.72 -20.99 17.88
C VAL A 212 14.30 -22.35 18.27
N LEU A 213 13.45 -23.36 18.34
CA LEU A 213 13.86 -24.75 18.57
C LEU A 213 14.44 -25.30 17.26
N GLY A 214 15.77 -25.22 17.11
CA GLY A 214 16.46 -25.90 16.02
C GLY A 214 17.90 -25.47 15.75
N ALA A 215 18.84 -25.81 16.65
CA ALA A 215 20.21 -26.24 16.30
C ALA A 215 20.99 -26.64 17.56
N ALA A 216 20.58 -27.72 18.23
CA ALA A 216 21.44 -28.39 19.20
C ALA A 216 22.42 -29.29 18.42
N GLY A 217 23.57 -28.74 18.03
CA GLY A 217 24.76 -29.53 17.73
C GLY A 217 25.46 -29.90 19.04
N PRO A 218 26.01 -31.12 19.19
CA PRO A 218 26.67 -31.50 20.44
C PRO A 218 27.94 -30.65 20.65
N ALA A 219 28.07 -30.12 21.86
CA ALA A 219 29.21 -29.32 22.29
C ALA A 219 30.48 -30.18 22.40
N THR A 220 31.45 -29.94 21.52
CA THR A 220 32.82 -30.42 21.73
C THR A 220 33.63 -29.29 22.37
N ARG A 221 34.03 -29.52 23.62
CA ARG A 221 34.87 -28.63 24.44
C ARG A 221 36.29 -28.59 23.85
N ALA A 222 36.72 -27.43 23.34
CA ALA A 222 38.11 -27.18 22.97
C ALA A 222 38.69 -26.05 23.84
N ALA A 223 39.87 -26.32 24.38
CA ALA A 223 40.59 -25.54 25.37
C ALA A 223 41.03 -24.16 24.86
N GLN A 224 41.01 -23.16 25.75
CA GLN A 224 41.60 -21.85 25.55
C GLN A 224 43.13 -21.93 25.59
N VAL A 225 43.79 -21.39 24.57
CA VAL A 225 45.22 -21.04 24.57
C VAL A 225 45.32 -19.51 24.51
N PRO A 226 46.09 -18.85 25.38
CA PRO A 226 46.21 -17.39 25.38
C PRO A 226 47.27 -16.93 24.37
N VAL A 227 46.99 -15.84 23.65
CA VAL A 227 47.94 -15.15 22.76
C VAL A 227 48.44 -13.87 23.45
N PRO A 228 49.77 -13.60 23.49
CA PRO A 228 50.32 -12.42 24.16
C PRO A 228 50.32 -11.16 23.27
N ALA A 229 50.31 -10.00 23.94
CA ALA A 229 50.36 -8.67 23.36
C ALA A 229 51.78 -8.26 22.91
N VAL A 230 51.89 -7.48 21.82
CA VAL A 230 53.12 -6.78 21.40
C VAL A 230 52.83 -5.32 21.04
N ALA A 231 53.76 -4.47 21.45
CA ALA A 231 53.72 -3.01 21.59
C ALA A 231 53.98 -2.19 20.31
N SER A 232 53.82 -0.87 20.45
CA SER A 232 53.81 0.15 19.40
C SER A 232 55.14 0.89 19.15
N ARG A 233 55.18 1.61 17.99
CA ARG A 233 55.97 2.81 17.55
C ARG A 233 57.33 2.58 16.83
N PRO A 234 57.86 3.55 16.01
CA PRO A 234 57.40 4.93 15.66
C PRO A 234 57.44 5.34 14.14
N ALA A 235 57.00 6.58 13.82
CA ALA A 235 57.07 7.33 12.53
C ALA A 235 58.48 7.96 12.26
N ALA A 236 58.92 8.60 11.15
CA ALA A 236 58.38 9.36 9.98
C ALA A 236 59.52 9.45 8.88
N PRO A 237 59.66 10.37 7.87
CA PRO A 237 58.87 11.55 7.42
C PRO A 237 58.75 11.84 5.87
N GLY A 238 57.95 12.87 5.51
CA GLY A 238 58.00 13.72 4.27
C GLY A 238 57.33 13.16 3.00
N VAL A 239 56.46 13.85 2.25
CA VAL A 239 56.65 15.09 1.45
C VAL A 239 55.29 15.76 1.13
N ARG A 240 55.30 17.10 0.98
CA ARG A 240 54.17 17.99 0.61
C ARG A 240 53.82 17.95 -0.89
N SER A 241 52.55 18.18 -1.24
CA SER A 241 52.17 19.07 -2.36
C SER A 241 50.72 19.58 -2.21
N LEU A 242 50.45 20.70 -2.89
CA LEU A 242 49.41 21.70 -2.68
C LEU A 242 48.17 21.57 -3.59
N SER A 243 47.10 22.31 -3.23
CA SER A 243 46.04 22.91 -4.09
C SER A 243 44.95 21.98 -4.65
N ARG A 244 43.68 22.36 -4.83
CA ARG A 244 42.73 23.41 -4.39
C ARG A 244 41.30 22.87 -4.78
N PRO A 245 40.17 23.51 -4.43
CA PRO A 245 38.84 22.89 -4.37
C PRO A 245 38.11 22.88 -5.72
N ASP A 246 37.15 21.97 -5.89
CA ASP A 246 36.15 22.02 -6.98
C ASP A 246 34.72 21.84 -6.41
N PRO A 247 33.69 22.48 -7.01
CA PRO A 247 32.42 22.81 -6.40
C PRO A 247 31.29 21.83 -6.73
N GLY A 248 30.18 21.96 -6.00
CA GLY A 248 28.84 21.70 -6.54
C GLY A 248 28.36 20.25 -6.48
N SER A 249 27.61 19.95 -5.42
CA SER A 249 26.74 18.77 -5.37
C SER A 249 25.74 18.76 -6.53
N PRO A 250 25.63 17.69 -7.34
CA PRO A 250 24.53 17.54 -8.28
C PRO A 250 23.26 17.06 -7.55
N GLY A 251 22.12 17.51 -8.08
CA GLY A 251 20.78 17.32 -7.51
C GLY A 251 20.40 15.86 -7.22
N ARG A 252 19.55 15.73 -6.20
CA ARG A 252 18.93 14.48 -5.76
C ARG A 252 18.07 13.92 -6.90
N ARG A 253 18.46 12.79 -7.47
CA ARG A 253 17.62 12.00 -8.40
C ARG A 253 16.37 11.51 -7.64
N PRO A 254 15.19 11.46 -8.28
CA PRO A 254 14.05 10.73 -7.73
C PRO A 254 14.36 9.24 -7.69
N PRO A 255 13.84 8.48 -6.69
CA PRO A 255 14.06 7.04 -6.63
C PRO A 255 13.39 6.34 -7.81
N GLU A 256 14.13 5.42 -8.42
CA GLU A 256 13.65 4.47 -9.42
C GLU A 256 12.44 3.70 -8.89
N VAL A 257 11.43 3.57 -9.76
CA VAL A 257 10.29 2.68 -9.55
C VAL A 257 10.82 1.25 -9.59
N VAL A 258 10.94 0.63 -8.42
CA VAL A 258 11.16 -0.81 -8.31
C VAL A 258 9.83 -1.49 -8.61
N SER A 259 9.80 -2.29 -9.69
CA SER A 259 8.66 -3.11 -10.07
C SER A 259 8.25 -4.04 -8.92
N LEU A 260 6.99 -3.91 -8.48
CA LEU A 260 6.28 -4.84 -7.59
C LEU A 260 5.77 -6.07 -8.38
#